data_AF-A0A9D7MK33-F1
#
_entry.id   AF-A0A9D7MK33-F1
#
_cell.length_a   1.000
_cell.length_b   1.000
_cell.length_c   1.000
_cell.angle_alpha   90.00
_cell.angle_beta   90.00
_cell.angle_gamma   90.00
#
_symmetry.space_group_name_H-M   'P 1'
#
loop_
_entity.id
_entity.type
_entity.pdbx_description
1 polymer ?
#
loop_
_entity_poly.entity_id
_entity_poly.type
_entity_poly.pdbx_seq_one_letter_code
_entity_poly.pdbx_strand_id
1 'polypeptide(L)'
;MPIAVTGPATTFIWYSLDKIGSTLIMSGDYGIVAVSNDGGSTWSSNSNIIKTALNFDITTVPGTSKYWIVGRAAGAGNQILYSNNSGSTWTGINAGVSGDFQSISMINANTGYMSGTNNQIMKTTDGGATWFLKTGPSPGSYITIVFM
;
A
#
# COMPACT_ATOMS: atom_id res chain seq x y z
N MET A 1 -12.15 -8.73 21.77
CA MET A 1 -13.23 -7.71 21.74
C MET A 1 -13.15 -7.01 20.40
N PRO A 2 -14.25 -6.86 19.64
CA PRO A 2 -14.25 -6.00 18.47
C PRO A 2 -13.99 -4.55 18.91
N ILE A 3 -13.11 -3.83 18.21
CA ILE A 3 -12.93 -2.40 18.42
C ILE A 3 -14.24 -1.71 18.03
N ALA A 4 -14.92 -1.13 19.03
CA ALA A 4 -15.95 -0.13 18.79
C ALA A 4 -15.21 1.20 18.52
N VAL A 5 -15.21 1.66 17.28
CA VAL A 5 -14.77 3.02 16.97
C VAL A 5 -15.90 3.96 17.41
N THR A 6 -15.92 4.35 18.68
CA THR A 6 -16.90 5.31 19.21
C THR A 6 -16.39 6.74 18.97
N GLY A 7 -16.92 7.36 17.92
CA GLY A 7 -16.81 8.78 17.59
C GLY A 7 -17.97 9.16 16.67
N PRO A 8 -18.19 10.45 16.34
CA PRO A 8 -19.15 10.79 15.28
C PRO A 8 -18.81 9.93 14.05
N ALA A 9 -19.81 9.32 13.42
CA ALA A 9 -19.62 8.31 12.38
C ALA A 9 -18.83 8.87 11.18
N THR A 10 -17.51 8.88 11.29
CA THR A 10 -16.60 9.09 10.16
C THR A 10 -16.56 7.75 9.45
N THR A 11 -17.40 7.60 8.43
CA THR A 11 -17.29 6.50 7.49
C THR A 11 -15.97 6.62 6.75
N PHE A 12 -15.08 5.64 6.92
CA PHE A 12 -13.86 5.51 6.13
C PHE A 12 -14.12 4.58 4.95
N ILE A 13 -13.56 4.90 3.79
CA ILE A 13 -13.50 4.00 2.64
C ILE A 13 -12.25 3.14 2.79
N TRP A 14 -12.42 1.83 2.65
CA TRP A 14 -11.33 0.87 2.51
C TRP A 14 -11.18 0.54 1.02
N TYR A 15 -9.99 0.77 0.46
CA TYR A 15 -9.74 0.66 -0.98
C TYR A 15 -9.22 -0.71 -1.40
N SER A 16 -8.38 -1.33 -0.57
CA SER A 16 -7.71 -2.58 -0.94
C SER A 16 -7.53 -3.50 0.27
N LEU A 17 -7.49 -4.80 -0.02
CA LEU A 17 -7.26 -5.89 0.91
C LEU A 17 -6.29 -6.88 0.27
N ASP A 18 -5.27 -7.31 1.01
CA ASP A 18 -4.40 -8.42 0.61
C ASP A 18 -4.18 -9.41 1.77
N LYS A 19 -3.61 -10.59 1.46
CA LYS A 19 -3.43 -11.68 2.42
C LYS A 19 -2.08 -12.37 2.33
N ILE A 20 -1.60 -12.83 3.48
CA ILE A 20 -0.48 -13.79 3.59
C ILE A 20 -0.78 -14.82 4.69
N GLY A 21 -0.91 -16.09 4.31
CA GLY A 21 -1.39 -17.12 5.25
C GLY A 21 -2.80 -16.79 5.77
N SER A 22 -2.96 -16.79 7.10
CA SER A 22 -4.18 -16.34 7.79
C SER A 22 -4.23 -14.84 8.05
N THR A 23 -3.16 -14.11 7.74
CA THR A 23 -3.09 -12.67 7.93
C THR A 23 -3.79 -11.96 6.78
N LEU A 24 -4.68 -11.04 7.11
CA LEU A 24 -5.31 -10.10 6.17
C LEU A 24 -4.84 -8.68 6.50
N ILE A 25 -4.63 -7.87 5.47
CA ILE A 25 -4.30 -6.45 5.61
C ILE A 25 -5.21 -5.62 4.72
N MET A 26 -5.67 -4.47 5.21
CA MET A 26 -6.51 -3.55 4.46
C MET A 26 -5.96 -2.13 4.54
N SER A 27 -6.16 -1.34 3.49
CA SER A 27 -5.81 0.07 3.46
C SER A 27 -6.96 0.93 2.95
N GLY A 28 -7.01 2.20 3.37
CA GLY A 28 -8.13 3.09 3.05
C GLY A 28 -7.81 4.59 3.11
N ASP A 29 -8.87 5.36 3.36
CA ASP A 29 -8.81 6.81 3.55
C ASP A 29 -7.84 7.25 4.65
N TYR A 30 -7.25 8.43 4.49
CA TYR A 30 -6.43 9.11 5.49
C TYR A 30 -5.29 8.28 6.07
N GLY A 31 -4.72 7.40 5.25
CA GLY A 31 -3.60 6.55 5.66
C GLY A 31 -4.02 5.37 6.54
N ILE A 32 -5.31 5.08 6.68
CA ILE A 32 -5.79 4.00 7.55
C ILE A 32 -5.30 2.63 7.04
N VAL A 33 -4.87 1.80 7.99
CA VAL A 33 -4.52 0.40 7.76
C VAL A 33 -5.05 -0.44 8.91
N ALA A 34 -5.58 -1.61 8.59
CA ALA A 34 -5.97 -2.63 9.56
C ALA A 34 -5.33 -3.97 9.22
N VAL A 35 -4.96 -4.71 10.27
CA VAL A 35 -4.38 -6.05 10.17
C VAL A 35 -5.23 -7.02 10.97
N SER A 36 -5.49 -8.18 10.40
CA SER A 36 -6.05 -9.35 11.09
C SER A 36 -5.05 -10.48 11.00
N ASN A 37 -4.84 -11.24 12.08
CA ASN A 37 -3.98 -12.42 12.08
C ASN A 37 -4.78 -13.74 12.17
N ASP A 38 -6.10 -13.64 12.19
CA ASP A 38 -7.04 -14.73 12.47
C ASP A 38 -8.13 -14.85 11.38
N GLY A 39 -7.76 -14.56 10.13
CA GLY A 39 -8.64 -14.71 8.97
C GLY A 39 -9.80 -13.70 8.93
N GLY A 40 -9.65 -12.54 9.57
CA GLY A 40 -10.65 -11.48 9.61
C GLY A 40 -11.62 -11.56 10.78
N SER A 41 -11.40 -12.49 11.72
CA SER A 41 -12.26 -12.63 12.91
C SER A 41 -12.07 -11.45 13.88
N THR A 42 -10.83 -10.97 14.02
CA THR A 42 -10.49 -9.75 14.75
C THR A 42 -9.53 -8.88 13.95
N TRP A 43 -9.61 -7.57 14.18
CA TRP A 43 -8.82 -6.55 13.47
C TRP A 43 -8.15 -5.61 14.47
N SER A 44 -6.89 -5.28 14.22
CA SER A 44 -6.19 -4.18 14.87
C SER A 44 -5.91 -3.08 13.85
N SER A 45 -6.30 -1.85 14.17
CA SER A 45 -5.99 -0.66 13.37
C SER A 45 -4.76 0.03 13.96
N ASN A 46 -3.77 0.33 13.12
CA ASN A 46 -2.66 1.19 13.51
C ASN A 46 -2.96 2.62 13.04
N SER A 47 -3.19 3.53 13.99
CA SER A 47 -3.49 4.94 13.72
C SER A 47 -2.24 5.83 13.58
N ASN A 48 -1.05 5.30 13.87
CA ASN A 48 0.24 6.02 13.80
C ASN A 48 0.91 5.91 12.42
N ILE A 49 0.12 5.97 11.35
CA ILE A 49 0.64 5.84 9.98
C ILE A 49 0.91 7.23 9.43
N ILE A 50 2.08 7.38 8.81
CA ILE A 50 2.47 8.57 8.06
C ILE A 50 1.38 8.85 7.04
N LYS A 51 0.75 10.02 7.12
CA LYS A 51 -0.45 10.36 6.36
C LYS A 51 -0.15 10.47 4.87
N THR A 52 -0.38 9.40 4.12
CA THR A 52 -0.89 9.51 2.76
C THR A 52 -2.35 10.00 2.86
N ALA A 53 -2.82 10.80 1.92
CA ALA A 53 -4.22 11.23 1.94
C ALA A 53 -5.15 10.05 1.68
N LEU A 54 -4.76 9.14 0.78
CA LEU A 54 -5.55 7.99 0.33
C LEU A 54 -4.58 6.83 0.05
N ASN A 55 -4.81 5.65 0.64
CA ASN A 55 -4.08 4.42 0.35
C ASN A 55 -4.87 3.57 -0.65
N PHE A 56 -4.61 3.73 -1.94
CA PHE A 56 -5.38 3.08 -3.00
C PHE A 56 -5.14 1.59 -3.08
N ASP A 57 -3.92 1.13 -2.81
CA ASP A 57 -3.59 -0.28 -2.91
C ASP A 57 -2.57 -0.72 -1.86
N ILE A 58 -2.68 -1.96 -1.41
CA ILE A 58 -1.81 -2.58 -0.41
C ILE A 58 -1.44 -3.99 -0.88
N THR A 59 -0.17 -4.35 -0.71
CA THR A 59 0.31 -5.70 -1.03
C THR A 59 1.23 -6.24 0.05
N THR A 60 1.10 -7.53 0.30
CA THR A 60 2.02 -8.37 1.04
C THR A 60 3.15 -8.85 0.15
N VAL A 61 4.35 -9.01 0.71
CA VAL A 61 5.49 -9.56 -0.02
C VAL A 61 5.63 -11.05 0.31
N PRO A 62 5.49 -11.96 -0.67
CA PRO A 62 5.52 -13.40 -0.43
C PRO A 62 6.75 -13.88 0.36
N GLY A 63 6.51 -14.66 1.41
CA GLY A 63 7.57 -15.26 2.23
C GLY A 63 8.29 -14.29 3.18
N THR A 64 7.75 -13.09 3.41
CA THR A 64 8.38 -12.08 4.26
C THR A 64 7.37 -11.38 5.19
N SER A 65 7.88 -10.56 6.11
CA SER A 65 7.10 -9.62 6.94
C SER A 65 6.94 -8.24 6.30
N LYS A 66 7.23 -8.10 5.00
CA LYS A 66 7.21 -6.81 4.31
C LYS A 66 5.85 -6.54 3.67
N TYR A 67 5.34 -5.32 3.84
CA TYR A 67 4.14 -4.81 3.19
C TYR A 67 4.43 -3.50 2.49
N TRP A 68 3.73 -3.25 1.39
CA TRP A 68 3.81 -2.00 0.65
C TRP A 68 2.42 -1.43 0.42
N ILE A 69 2.31 -0.12 0.52
CA ILE A 69 1.10 0.62 0.21
C ILE A 69 1.45 1.71 -0.78
N VAL A 70 0.55 1.95 -1.71
CA VAL A 70 0.62 3.06 -2.64
C VAL A 70 -0.64 3.90 -2.61
N GLY A 71 -0.50 5.17 -2.96
CA GLY A 71 -1.65 6.05 -3.03
C GLY A 71 -1.34 7.48 -3.42
N ARG A 72 -2.18 8.39 -2.91
CA ARG A 72 -2.07 9.84 -3.09
C ARG A 72 -1.55 10.49 -1.82
N ALA A 73 -0.52 11.32 -1.96
CA ALA A 73 0.00 12.13 -0.87
C ALA A 73 -0.95 13.28 -0.47
N ALA A 74 -0.96 13.65 0.81
CA ALA A 74 -1.52 14.94 1.25
C ALA A 74 -0.45 16.03 1.14
N GLY A 75 -0.63 17.01 0.25
CA GLY A 75 0.37 18.07 0.06
C GLY A 75 1.74 17.53 -0.36
N ALA A 76 2.81 17.93 0.34
CA ALA A 76 4.17 17.44 0.10
C ALA A 76 4.48 16.07 0.75
N GLY A 77 3.44 15.26 1.02
CA GLY A 77 3.56 13.96 1.67
C GLY A 77 4.18 12.87 0.80
N ASN A 78 4.18 11.65 1.32
CA ASN A 78 4.69 10.45 0.65
C ASN A 78 3.56 9.77 -0.15
N GLN A 79 3.86 9.22 -1.34
CA GLN A 79 2.90 8.39 -2.09
C GLN A 79 2.99 6.90 -1.74
N ILE A 80 4.08 6.49 -1.08
CA ILE A 80 4.40 5.11 -0.78
C ILE A 80 4.57 4.97 0.73
N LEU A 81 4.01 3.91 1.29
CA LEU A 81 4.34 3.46 2.64
C LEU A 81 4.92 2.04 2.58
N TYR A 82 5.86 1.79 3.47
CA TYR A 82 6.55 0.51 3.58
C TYR A 82 6.58 0.05 5.03
N SER A 83 6.31 -1.23 5.25
CA SER A 83 6.54 -1.90 6.53
C SER A 83 7.46 -3.10 6.30
N ASN A 84 8.35 -3.37 7.25
CA ASN A 84 9.20 -4.57 7.27
C ASN A 84 8.91 -5.50 8.46
N ASN A 85 7.89 -5.19 9.25
CA ASN A 85 7.57 -5.87 10.51
C ASN A 85 6.07 -6.14 10.64
N SER A 86 5.50 -6.67 9.55
CA SER A 86 4.11 -7.12 9.47
C SER A 86 3.11 -6.02 9.82
N GLY A 87 3.37 -4.79 9.36
CA GLY A 87 2.45 -3.66 9.52
C GLY A 87 2.49 -3.00 10.90
N SER A 88 3.43 -3.39 11.77
CA SER A 88 3.60 -2.83 13.12
C SER A 88 4.13 -1.39 13.08
N THR A 89 5.06 -1.09 12.16
CA THR A 89 5.53 0.27 11.88
C THR A 89 5.59 0.52 10.37
N TRP A 90 5.43 1.79 9.98
CA TRP A 90 5.41 2.22 8.58
C TRP A 90 6.40 3.36 8.34
N THR A 91 7.14 3.29 7.24
CA THR A 91 8.03 4.33 6.74
C THR A 91 7.45 4.90 5.45
N GLY A 92 7.35 6.23 5.37
CA GLY A 92 6.91 6.92 4.16
C GLY A 92 8.07 7.13 3.20
N ILE A 93 7.84 6.87 1.92
CA ILE A 93 8.82 7.03 0.85
C ILE A 93 8.27 8.02 -0.18
N ASN A 94 9.05 9.06 -0.47
CA ASN A 94 8.81 9.95 -1.59
C ASN A 94 9.53 9.39 -2.81
N ALA A 95 8.78 9.04 -3.86
CA ALA A 95 9.36 8.45 -5.07
C ALA A 95 10.06 9.47 -5.99
N GLY A 96 10.04 10.76 -5.63
CA GLY A 96 10.61 11.84 -6.45
C GLY A 96 9.79 12.14 -7.71
N VAL A 97 8.53 11.70 -7.76
CA VAL A 97 7.65 11.85 -8.92
C VAL A 97 6.40 12.66 -8.53
N SER A 98 5.80 13.34 -9.51
CA SER A 98 4.62 14.22 -9.31
C SER A 98 3.27 13.51 -9.46
N GLY A 99 3.26 12.20 -9.72
CA GLY A 99 2.06 11.39 -9.89
C GLY A 99 1.60 10.70 -8.61
N ASP A 100 0.38 10.16 -8.66
CA ASP A 100 -0.15 9.24 -7.66
C ASP A 100 0.10 7.81 -8.12
N PHE A 101 0.39 6.91 -7.18
CA PHE A 101 0.40 5.48 -7.47
C PHE A 101 -0.96 4.89 -7.15
N GLN A 102 -1.50 4.11 -8.08
CA GLN A 102 -2.85 3.55 -8.04
C GLN A 102 -2.85 2.07 -7.70
N SER A 103 -1.78 1.34 -8.06
CA SER A 103 -1.70 -0.09 -7.83
C SER A 103 -0.27 -0.55 -7.61
N ILE A 104 -0.13 -1.62 -6.83
CA ILE A 104 1.14 -2.24 -6.51
C ILE A 104 0.99 -3.76 -6.45
N SER A 105 1.98 -4.48 -6.97
CA SER A 105 2.03 -5.93 -6.83
C SER A 105 3.46 -6.46 -6.77
N MET A 106 3.69 -7.41 -5.87
CA MET A 106 4.97 -8.08 -5.67
C MET A 106 4.88 -9.52 -6.19
N ILE A 107 5.63 -9.82 -7.26
CA ILE A 107 5.67 -11.16 -7.88
C ILE A 107 6.33 -12.17 -6.93
N ASN A 108 7.37 -11.71 -6.23
CA ASN A 108 8.11 -12.48 -5.25
C ASN A 108 8.79 -11.53 -4.26
N ALA A 109 9.61 -12.07 -3.36
CA ALA A 109 10.31 -11.29 -2.34
C ALA A 109 11.21 -10.15 -2.88
N ASN A 110 11.63 -10.25 -4.15
CA ASN A 110 12.61 -9.34 -4.75
C ASN A 110 12.02 -8.49 -5.88
N THR A 111 11.07 -9.03 -6.65
CA THR A 111 10.54 -8.37 -7.86
C THR A 111 9.12 -7.90 -7.64
N GLY A 112 8.87 -6.64 -7.98
CA GLY A 112 7.54 -6.03 -7.92
C GLY A 112 7.42 -4.79 -8.77
N TYR A 113 6.19 -4.32 -8.90
CA TYR A 113 5.83 -3.20 -9.76
C TYR A 113 4.81 -2.30 -9.08
N MET A 114 4.93 -1.00 -9.35
CA MET A 114 3.93 0.02 -8.98
C MET A 114 3.50 0.74 -10.26
N SER A 115 2.24 1.12 -10.33
CA SER A 115 1.72 1.93 -11.44
C SER A 115 0.86 3.07 -10.97
N GLY A 116 0.78 4.12 -11.78
CA GLY A 116 0.12 5.35 -11.38
C GLY A 116 -0.27 6.27 -12.53
N THR A 117 -0.67 7.48 -12.15
CA THR A 117 -0.95 8.57 -13.08
C THR A 117 0.35 9.11 -13.66
N ASN A 118 0.29 9.96 -14.70
CA ASN A 118 1.46 10.63 -15.29
C ASN A 118 2.56 9.68 -15.76
N ASN A 119 2.19 8.59 -16.46
CA ASN A 119 3.11 7.59 -17.03
C ASN A 119 4.01 6.90 -15.99
N GLN A 120 3.61 6.87 -14.72
CA GLN A 120 4.43 6.26 -13.68
C GLN A 120 4.24 4.75 -13.69
N ILE A 121 5.27 4.02 -14.16
CA ILE A 121 5.45 2.60 -13.89
C ILE A 121 6.81 2.45 -13.25
N MET A 122 6.87 1.90 -12.05
CA MET A 122 8.13 1.61 -11.36
C MET A 122 8.31 0.11 -11.20
N LYS A 123 9.56 -0.35 -11.25
CA LYS A 123 9.95 -1.73 -11.00
C LYS A 123 11.03 -1.80 -9.95
N THR A 124 10.93 -2.77 -9.05
CA THR A 124 12.03 -3.21 -8.19
C THR A 124 12.48 -4.61 -8.56
N THR A 125 13.75 -4.92 -8.26
CA THR A 125 14.35 -6.27 -8.32
C THR A 125 15.13 -6.61 -7.06
N ASP A 126 15.05 -5.77 -6.01
CA ASP A 126 15.76 -5.90 -4.73
C ASP A 126 14.80 -5.82 -3.53
N GLY A 127 13.54 -6.16 -3.75
CA GLY A 127 12.51 -6.20 -2.71
C GLY A 127 12.08 -4.81 -2.23
N GLY A 128 12.19 -3.82 -3.14
CA GLY A 128 11.79 -2.44 -2.95
C GLY A 128 12.82 -1.56 -2.25
N ALA A 129 14.07 -2.01 -2.12
CA ALA A 129 15.15 -1.13 -1.67
C ALA A 129 15.42 -0.03 -2.71
N THR A 130 15.29 -0.35 -3.99
CA THR A 130 15.28 0.61 -5.09
C THR A 130 14.13 0.37 -6.05
N TRP A 131 13.62 1.47 -6.63
CA TRP A 131 12.55 1.48 -7.62
C TRP A 131 12.98 2.28 -8.84
N PHE A 132 12.92 1.66 -10.01
CA PHE A 132 13.33 2.27 -11.27
C PHE A 132 12.14 2.54 -12.16
N LEU A 133 12.06 3.75 -12.71
CA LEU A 133 11.04 4.12 -13.70
C LEU A 133 11.17 3.24 -14.95
N LYS A 134 10.02 2.85 -15.50
CA LYS A 134 9.88 2.09 -16.74
C LYS A 134 8.97 2.83 -17.70
N THR A 135 9.30 2.74 -18.98
CA THR A 135 8.45 3.26 -20.05
C THR A 135 7.28 2.31 -20.25
N GLY A 136 6.06 2.83 -20.11
CA GLY A 136 4.85 2.09 -20.46
C GLY A 136 4.62 2.06 -21.98
N PRO A 137 3.66 1.25 -22.47
CA PRO A 137 3.36 1.11 -23.89
C PRO A 137 2.89 2.42 -24.56
N SER A 138 2.29 3.33 -23.81
CA SER A 138 1.84 4.65 -24.30
C SER A 138 1.78 5.69 -23.18
N PRO A 139 1.69 6.98 -23.49
CA PRO A 139 1.30 7.96 -22.48
C PRO A 139 -0.10 7.64 -21.91
N GLY A 140 -0.27 7.72 -20.59
CA GLY A 140 -1.52 7.47 -19.87
C GLY A 140 -1.35 7.25 -18.37
N SER A 141 -2.48 6.99 -17.71
CA SER A 141 -2.55 6.52 -16.32
C SER A 141 -2.68 5.00 -16.30
N TYR A 142 -1.87 4.34 -15.47
CA TYR A 142 -1.86 2.91 -15.30
C TYR A 142 -2.49 2.56 -13.96
N ILE A 143 -3.77 2.22 -13.98
CA ILE A 143 -4.62 2.16 -12.78
C ILE A 143 -4.51 0.81 -12.05
N THR A 144 -4.14 -0.26 -12.74
CA THR A 144 -4.02 -1.60 -12.15
C THR A 144 -2.80 -2.33 -12.67
N ILE A 145 -2.11 -3.03 -11.77
CA ILE A 145 -1.16 -4.08 -12.10
C ILE A 145 -1.61 -5.34 -11.37
N VAL A 146 -1.77 -6.42 -12.12
CA VAL A 146 -2.06 -7.75 -11.58
C VAL A 146 -1.11 -8.76 -12.21
N PHE A 147 -0.57 -9.66 -11.39
CA PHE A 147 0.14 -10.85 -11.83
C PHE A 147 -0.72 -12.07 -11.45
N MET A 148 -0.80 -13.05 -12.34
CA MET A 148 -1.57 -14.29 -12.15
C MET A 148 -0.68 -15.40 -11.57
#